data_AF-A0A815GKS8-F1
#
_entry.id   AF-A0A815GKS8-F1
#
_cell.length_a   1.000
_cell.length_b   1.000
_cell.length_c   1.000
_cell.angle_alpha   90.00
_cell.angle_beta   90.00
_cell.angle_gamma   90.00
#
_symmetry.space_group_name_H-M   'P 1'
#
loop_
_entity.id
_entity.type
_entity.pdbx_description
1 polymer ?
#
loop_
_entity_poly.entity_id
_entity_poly.type
_entity_poly.pdbx_seq_one_letter_code
_entity_poly.pdbx_strand_id
1 'polypeptide(L)'
;MTQFLTLHKEFSDKIESIYTRLDTLKDVADIFLPEGKMKILNEFKTFDEVHLAICGYNSSGKTSFLHHFLENGSFLPAGTGAVTARIVQFSYAPAEKACLLIHDGGIDSPASKDPVDLSKYFLSTNAMTSKEKQERLKNLKSVIKEHLARPEAIGVLSNEFTEWASHLIEIQIPSPILKLGVIVYDTPGFLLMDAPILVENLNALIRARHPSLLFLYDNATVSEDSRKCFDALRLSLEKIGDVGIFFLNTKADVSTILRDAEIDELSEEPELREVLEAERARRYNLLRDVNEMNSGLPEQLNNCDCFDIFSVERPEHPMEQAMKGNAIDRIVTFAARHDLRNAEQVSHIMIHVITTFFDFVLVTNRRSKEEWESLRREALLWTDQYFQDYSLQLDTIIKEAERQLPVVFRRNRDNLAKRAKEYEP
;
A
#
# COMPACT_ATOMS: atom_id res chain seq x y z
N MET A 1 0.40 9.08 12.91
CA MET A 1 -0.15 9.02 11.54
C MET A 1 -0.82 10.31 11.09
N THR A 2 -1.81 10.90 11.79
CA THR A 2 -2.39 12.21 11.38
C THR A 2 -1.35 13.32 11.22
N GLN A 3 -0.38 13.43 12.15
CA GLN A 3 0.76 14.35 12.03
C GLN A 3 1.69 13.97 10.85
N PHE A 4 1.99 12.68 10.67
CA PHE A 4 2.77 12.18 9.54
C PHE A 4 2.14 12.54 8.19
N LEU A 5 0.82 12.39 8.04
CA LEU A 5 0.09 12.73 6.82
C LEU A 5 -0.04 14.23 6.61
N THR A 6 -0.15 15.01 7.69
CA THR A 6 -0.11 16.48 7.60
C THR A 6 1.25 16.92 7.07
N LEU A 7 2.32 16.32 7.58
CA LEU A 7 3.69 16.60 7.16
C LEU A 7 4.02 16.06 5.76
N HIS A 8 3.53 14.87 5.42
CA HIS A 8 3.63 14.30 4.07
C HIS A 8 2.89 15.16 3.07
N LYS A 9 1.67 15.63 3.41
CA LYS A 9 0.95 16.61 2.60
C LYS A 9 1.70 17.94 2.49
N GLU A 10 2.22 18.50 3.59
CA GLU A 10 3.05 19.72 3.54
C GLU A 10 4.31 19.55 2.67
N PHE A 11 4.84 18.33 2.63
CA PHE A 11 5.98 17.96 1.80
C PHE A 11 5.60 17.77 0.33
N SER A 12 4.51 17.06 0.02
CA SER A 12 3.93 16.94 -1.32
C SER A 12 3.56 18.32 -1.87
N ASP A 13 2.92 19.19 -1.08
CA ASP A 13 2.61 20.58 -1.46
C ASP A 13 3.90 21.37 -1.81
N LYS A 14 4.99 21.18 -1.05
CA LYS A 14 6.29 21.81 -1.34
C LYS A 14 6.93 21.25 -2.62
N ILE A 15 6.87 19.94 -2.82
CA ILE A 15 7.36 19.29 -4.05
C ILE A 15 6.54 19.75 -5.24
N GLU A 16 5.21 19.77 -5.15
CA GLU A 16 4.32 20.25 -6.22
C GLU A 16 4.57 21.73 -6.54
N SER A 17 4.84 22.56 -5.53
CA SER A 17 5.27 23.94 -5.74
C SER A 17 6.62 24.03 -6.47
N ILE A 18 7.54 23.10 -6.23
CA ILE A 18 8.81 23.00 -6.97
C ILE A 18 8.54 22.52 -8.40
N TYR A 19 7.73 21.47 -8.59
CA TYR A 19 7.33 20.98 -9.92
C TYR A 19 6.63 22.06 -10.74
N THR A 20 5.72 22.85 -10.17
CA THR A 20 5.05 23.95 -10.87
C THR A 20 6.06 25.03 -11.30
N ARG A 21 7.08 25.29 -10.47
CA ARG A 21 8.21 26.18 -10.79
C ARG A 21 9.18 25.58 -11.83
N LEU A 22 9.22 24.25 -11.96
CA LEU A 22 9.98 23.56 -13.01
C LEU A 22 9.20 23.39 -14.29
N ASP A 23 7.88 23.29 -14.23
CA ASP A 23 7.00 23.25 -15.41
C ASP A 23 7.03 24.60 -16.13
N THR A 24 7.19 25.69 -15.36
CA THR A 24 7.54 27.02 -15.90
C THR A 24 8.97 27.08 -16.46
N LEU A 25 9.80 26.07 -16.17
CA LEU A 25 11.15 25.88 -16.71
C LEU A 25 11.23 24.62 -17.62
N LYS A 26 10.11 24.02 -18.07
CA LYS A 26 10.12 22.76 -18.84
C LYS A 26 10.97 22.87 -20.11
N ASP A 27 10.85 24.01 -20.79
CA ASP A 27 11.64 24.36 -21.98
C ASP A 27 13.15 24.40 -21.72
N VAL A 28 13.55 24.61 -20.46
CA VAL A 28 14.93 24.63 -19.98
C VAL A 28 15.33 23.24 -19.47
N ALA A 29 14.45 22.56 -18.74
CA ALA A 29 14.68 21.21 -18.23
C ALA A 29 14.91 20.19 -19.34
N ASP A 30 14.19 20.27 -20.46
CA ASP A 30 14.38 19.42 -21.65
C ASP A 30 15.74 19.62 -22.33
N ILE A 31 16.42 20.75 -22.09
CA ILE A 31 17.79 21.02 -22.57
C ILE A 31 18.85 20.38 -21.65
N PHE A 32 18.57 20.27 -20.34
CA PHE A 32 19.56 19.87 -19.32
C PHE A 32 19.40 18.45 -18.79
N LEU A 33 18.25 17.83 -19.02
CA LEU A 33 18.01 16.47 -18.60
C LEU A 33 18.08 15.55 -19.82
N PRO A 34 19.03 14.59 -19.86
CA PRO A 34 18.93 13.48 -20.78
C PRO A 34 17.53 12.87 -20.65
N GLU A 35 16.86 12.51 -21.76
CA GLU A 35 15.48 12.00 -21.78
C GLU A 35 15.19 10.97 -20.67
N GLY A 36 16.17 10.16 -20.30
CA GLY A 36 16.07 9.18 -19.22
C GLY A 36 15.80 9.77 -17.82
N LYS A 37 16.31 10.95 -17.47
CA LYS A 37 16.13 11.56 -16.13
C LYS A 37 14.79 12.29 -15.98
N MET A 38 14.29 12.91 -17.06
CA MET A 38 12.92 13.47 -17.08
C MET A 38 11.87 12.37 -16.98
N LYS A 39 12.11 11.23 -17.64
CA LYS A 39 11.26 10.05 -17.50
C LYS A 39 11.18 9.60 -16.05
N ILE A 40 12.32 9.51 -15.36
CA ILE A 40 12.37 9.16 -13.93
C ILE A 40 11.60 10.19 -13.07
N LEU A 41 11.78 11.49 -13.27
CA LEU A 41 11.04 12.53 -12.53
C LEU A 41 9.53 12.52 -12.78
N ASN A 42 9.10 12.15 -13.99
CA ASN A 42 7.69 12.02 -14.34
C ASN A 42 7.06 10.71 -13.83
N GLU A 43 7.87 9.66 -13.67
CA GLU A 43 7.49 8.39 -13.04
C GLU A 43 7.33 8.56 -11.53
N PHE A 44 8.20 9.33 -10.88
CA PHE A 44 8.07 9.66 -9.47
C PHE A 44 7.13 10.85 -9.23
N LYS A 45 5.84 10.69 -9.54
CA LYS A 45 4.81 11.56 -8.97
C LYS A 45 4.75 11.31 -7.46
N THR A 46 5.00 12.33 -6.65
CA THR A 46 4.63 12.28 -5.24
C THR A 46 3.12 12.39 -5.16
N PHE A 47 2.48 11.36 -4.63
CA PHE A 47 1.04 11.37 -4.38
C PHE A 47 0.78 11.98 -3.01
N ASP A 48 -0.40 12.59 -2.82
CA ASP A 48 -0.87 13.01 -1.49
C ASP A 48 -1.30 11.82 -0.62
N GLU A 49 -1.34 10.63 -1.21
CA GLU A 49 -1.91 9.41 -0.65
C GLU A 49 -0.91 8.27 -0.76
N VAL A 50 -0.90 7.40 0.25
CA VAL A 50 -0.06 6.19 0.25
C VAL A 50 -0.81 5.09 -0.48
N HIS A 51 -0.26 4.62 -1.60
CA HIS A 51 -0.87 3.56 -2.40
C HIS A 51 -0.30 2.18 -2.02
N LEU A 52 -1.17 1.24 -1.67
CA LEU A 52 -0.82 -0.14 -1.29
C LEU A 52 -1.58 -1.13 -2.18
N ALA A 53 -0.89 -1.93 -2.98
CA ALA A 53 -1.51 -2.97 -3.80
C ALA A 53 -1.27 -4.35 -3.21
N ILE A 54 -2.35 -5.10 -2.99
CA ILE A 54 -2.33 -6.43 -2.40
C ILE A 54 -2.31 -7.45 -3.53
N CYS A 55 -1.20 -8.19 -3.61
CA CYS A 55 -0.92 -9.16 -4.66
C CYS A 55 -0.80 -10.56 -4.07
N GLY A 56 -1.00 -11.58 -4.91
CA GLY A 56 -0.88 -12.98 -4.51
C GLY A 56 -1.89 -13.84 -5.28
N TYR A 57 -1.58 -15.12 -5.38
CA TYR A 57 -2.41 -16.07 -6.14
C TYR A 57 -3.81 -16.25 -5.52
N ASN A 58 -4.71 -16.94 -6.20
CA ASN A 58 -6.06 -17.22 -5.67
C ASN A 58 -5.98 -18.09 -4.42
N SER A 59 -6.72 -17.74 -3.36
CA SER A 59 -6.70 -18.44 -2.06
C SER A 59 -5.48 -18.20 -1.17
N SER A 60 -4.64 -17.21 -1.48
CA SER A 60 -3.59 -16.67 -0.59
C SER A 60 -4.11 -15.86 0.60
N GLY A 61 -5.43 -15.79 0.81
CA GLY A 61 -6.02 -15.06 1.94
C GLY A 61 -6.17 -13.54 1.75
N LYS A 62 -5.97 -13.00 0.53
CA LYS A 62 -6.12 -11.54 0.24
C LYS A 62 -7.39 -10.92 0.79
N THR A 63 -8.55 -11.48 0.44
CA THR A 63 -9.85 -10.95 0.86
C THR A 63 -10.04 -11.01 2.38
N SER A 64 -9.58 -12.09 3.03
CA SER A 64 -9.64 -12.22 4.49
C SER A 64 -8.73 -11.21 5.18
N PHE A 65 -7.50 -11.04 4.68
CA PHE A 65 -6.60 -10.00 5.16
C PHE A 65 -7.23 -8.60 5.00
N LEU A 66 -7.82 -8.30 3.84
CA LEU A 66 -8.52 -7.04 3.58
C LEU A 66 -9.64 -6.76 4.57
N HIS A 67 -10.48 -7.75 4.90
CA HIS A 67 -11.54 -7.57 5.89
C HIS A 67 -11.00 -7.15 7.25
N HIS A 68 -9.87 -7.73 7.67
CA HIS A 68 -9.21 -7.37 8.91
C HIS A 68 -8.51 -6.01 8.82
N PHE A 69 -7.76 -5.77 7.74
CA PHE A 69 -7.03 -4.52 7.51
C PHE A 69 -7.99 -3.32 7.46
N LEU A 70 -9.13 -3.45 6.80
CA LEU A 70 -10.09 -2.34 6.67
C LEU A 70 -10.96 -2.13 7.92
N GLU A 71 -10.97 -3.07 8.87
CA GLU A 71 -11.80 -3.07 10.09
C GLU A 71 -13.31 -2.88 9.84
N ASN A 72 -13.82 -3.33 8.69
CA ASN A 72 -15.21 -3.09 8.24
C ASN A 72 -16.05 -4.37 8.11
N GLY A 73 -15.58 -5.48 8.70
CA GLY A 73 -16.24 -6.78 8.62
C GLY A 73 -16.14 -7.43 7.25
N SER A 74 -16.77 -8.61 7.11
CA SER A 74 -16.62 -9.48 5.94
C SER A 74 -17.61 -9.15 4.81
N PHE A 75 -17.50 -7.94 4.24
CA PHE A 75 -18.44 -7.47 3.22
C PHE A 75 -18.03 -7.82 1.78
N LEU A 76 -16.74 -8.01 1.51
CA LEU A 76 -16.31 -8.47 0.19
C LEU A 76 -16.72 -9.93 -0.06
N PRO A 77 -17.06 -10.29 -1.30
CA PRO A 77 -17.26 -11.69 -1.66
C PRO A 77 -15.96 -12.46 -1.44
N ALA A 78 -15.99 -13.44 -0.54
CA ALA A 78 -14.91 -14.40 -0.32
C ALA A 78 -15.40 -15.78 -0.76
N GLY A 79 -14.54 -16.53 -1.45
CA GLY A 79 -14.85 -17.88 -1.94
C GLY A 79 -13.68 -18.48 -2.73
N THR A 80 -13.76 -19.78 -3.00
CA THR A 80 -12.80 -20.49 -3.86
C THR A 80 -13.12 -20.19 -5.33
N GLY A 81 -12.17 -19.59 -6.05
CA GLY A 81 -12.30 -19.26 -7.48
C GLY A 81 -11.93 -17.80 -7.79
N ALA A 82 -12.07 -17.39 -9.06
CA ALA A 82 -11.85 -16.02 -9.50
C ALA A 82 -13.01 -15.11 -9.04
N VAL A 83 -13.04 -14.81 -7.74
CA VAL A 83 -14.08 -13.98 -7.12
C VAL A 83 -13.84 -12.49 -7.38
N THR A 84 -12.57 -12.07 -7.37
CA THR A 84 -12.14 -10.74 -7.78
C THR A 84 -11.36 -10.87 -9.09
N ALA A 85 -12.02 -10.60 -10.22
CA ALA A 85 -11.39 -10.61 -11.55
C ALA A 85 -11.19 -9.19 -12.11
N ARG A 86 -11.26 -8.18 -11.24
CA ARG A 86 -11.02 -6.75 -11.47
C ARG A 86 -10.14 -6.21 -10.35
N ILE A 87 -9.46 -5.10 -10.59
CA ILE A 87 -8.82 -4.35 -9.51
C ILE A 87 -9.92 -3.62 -8.73
N VAL A 88 -9.86 -3.70 -7.40
CA VAL A 88 -10.76 -2.97 -6.51
C VAL A 88 -9.95 -1.98 -5.69
N GLN A 89 -10.20 -0.69 -5.89
CA GLN A 89 -9.64 0.39 -5.09
C GLN A 89 -10.52 0.64 -3.86
N PHE A 90 -9.91 0.77 -2.69
CA PHE A 90 -10.55 1.22 -1.46
C PHE A 90 -10.00 2.59 -1.08
N SER A 91 -10.91 3.53 -0.88
CA SER A 91 -10.61 4.90 -0.45
C SER A 91 -11.53 5.31 0.70
N TYR A 92 -11.14 6.36 1.42
CA TYR A 92 -11.93 6.82 2.56
C TYR A 92 -13.13 7.66 2.13
N ALA A 93 -14.29 7.32 2.66
CA ALA A 93 -15.42 8.23 2.74
C ALA A 93 -16.04 8.18 4.14
N PRO A 94 -16.60 9.30 4.64
CA PRO A 94 -17.47 9.24 5.81
C PRO A 94 -18.69 8.37 5.50
N ALA A 95 -19.34 7.83 6.54
CA ALA A 95 -20.43 6.86 6.39
C ALA A 95 -21.59 7.39 5.52
N GLU A 96 -21.90 8.68 5.61
CA GLU A 96 -22.95 9.37 4.85
C GLU A 96 -22.65 9.44 3.35
N LYS A 97 -21.39 9.26 2.95
CA LYS A 97 -20.92 9.34 1.57
C LYS A 97 -20.38 8.01 1.05
N ALA A 98 -20.52 6.93 1.81
CA ALA A 98 -20.01 5.63 1.38
C ALA A 98 -20.68 5.20 0.07
N CYS A 99 -19.88 4.82 -0.92
CA CYS A 99 -20.38 4.50 -2.26
C CYS A 99 -19.47 3.52 -2.99
N LEU A 100 -19.98 2.98 -4.10
CA LEU A 100 -19.20 2.24 -5.09
C LEU A 100 -19.28 2.96 -6.43
N LEU A 101 -18.12 3.13 -7.05
CA LEU A 101 -17.91 3.77 -8.34
C LEU A 101 -17.29 2.76 -9.32
N ILE A 102 -17.62 2.91 -10.60
CA ILE A 102 -17.06 2.10 -11.68
C ILE A 102 -16.31 3.04 -12.62
N HIS A 103 -15.04 2.76 -12.91
CA HIS A 103 -14.25 3.55 -13.84
C HIS A 103 -14.11 2.78 -15.16
N ASP A 104 -14.81 3.27 -16.17
CA ASP A 104 -14.84 2.64 -17.49
C ASP A 104 -13.51 2.88 -18.20
N GLY A 105 -12.69 1.85 -18.36
CA GLY A 105 -11.39 1.92 -19.05
C GLY A 105 -10.16 2.07 -18.15
N GLY A 106 -10.28 1.82 -16.84
CA GLY A 106 -9.13 1.63 -15.95
C GLY A 106 -8.89 2.76 -14.94
N ILE A 107 -7.63 2.91 -14.51
CA ILE A 107 -7.24 3.64 -13.29
C ILE A 107 -7.26 5.17 -13.41
N ASP A 108 -7.15 5.68 -14.63
CA ASP A 108 -7.20 7.12 -14.91
C ASP A 108 -8.53 7.52 -15.55
N SER A 109 -9.44 6.56 -15.75
CA SER A 109 -10.74 6.84 -16.31
C SER A 109 -11.63 7.59 -15.32
N PRO A 110 -12.46 8.53 -15.81
CA PRO A 110 -13.46 9.16 -14.97
C PRO A 110 -14.42 8.10 -14.43
N ALA A 111 -14.86 8.28 -13.18
CA ALA A 111 -15.89 7.45 -12.59
C ALA A 111 -17.22 7.57 -13.36
N SER A 112 -18.01 6.51 -13.32
CA SER A 112 -19.39 6.50 -13.80
C SER A 112 -20.21 7.59 -13.11
N LYS A 113 -21.21 8.11 -13.82
CA LYS A 113 -22.05 9.22 -13.32
C LYS A 113 -22.98 8.79 -12.17
N ASP A 114 -23.24 7.49 -12.04
CA ASP A 114 -24.24 6.93 -11.13
C ASP A 114 -23.56 6.06 -10.06
N PRO A 115 -23.09 6.65 -8.94
CA PRO A 115 -22.54 5.90 -7.82
C PRO A 115 -23.60 4.99 -7.20
N VAL A 116 -23.18 3.80 -6.80
CA VAL A 116 -24.02 2.90 -5.98
C VAL A 116 -23.91 3.36 -4.53
N ASP A 117 -25.00 3.87 -3.97
CA ASP A 117 -25.04 4.33 -2.58
C ASP A 117 -24.91 3.17 -1.58
N LEU A 118 -23.83 3.21 -0.80
CA LEU A 118 -23.55 2.25 0.27
C LEU A 118 -23.79 2.85 1.67
N SER A 119 -24.13 4.13 1.79
CA SER A 119 -24.19 4.86 3.05
C SER A 119 -25.09 4.19 4.09
N LYS A 120 -26.25 3.69 3.65
CA LYS A 120 -27.22 2.96 4.49
C LYS A 120 -26.64 1.74 5.23
N TYR A 121 -25.53 1.17 4.75
CA TYR A 121 -24.88 0.03 5.39
C TYR A 121 -23.87 0.45 6.47
N PHE A 122 -23.40 1.69 6.43
CA PHE A 122 -22.39 2.21 7.35
C PHE A 122 -22.94 3.23 8.35
N LEU A 123 -24.12 3.79 8.12
CA LEU A 123 -24.79 4.66 9.08
C LEU A 123 -25.11 3.88 10.36
N SER A 124 -24.55 4.37 11.48
CA SER A 124 -24.76 3.77 12.79
C SER A 124 -26.19 3.97 13.25
N THR A 125 -26.84 2.87 13.60
CA THR A 125 -28.07 2.87 14.40
C THR A 125 -27.70 2.28 15.75
N ASN A 126 -27.62 3.13 16.78
CA ASN A 126 -27.16 2.82 18.16
C ASN A 126 -27.93 1.69 18.88
N ALA A 127 -28.82 0.96 18.20
CA ALA A 127 -29.69 -0.06 18.76
C ALA A 127 -29.76 -1.35 17.92
N MET A 128 -28.80 -1.60 17.01
CA MET A 128 -28.83 -2.83 16.22
C MET A 128 -28.33 -4.05 16.98
N THR A 129 -29.15 -5.09 16.96
CA THR A 129 -28.80 -6.44 17.38
C THR A 129 -27.73 -7.05 16.47
N SER A 130 -26.99 -8.03 16.99
CA SER A 130 -25.99 -8.80 16.25
C SER A 130 -26.55 -9.46 14.98
N LYS A 131 -27.82 -9.91 15.04
CA LYS A 131 -28.53 -10.47 13.89
C LYS A 131 -28.78 -9.44 12.79
N GLU A 132 -29.20 -8.23 13.15
CA GLU A 132 -29.41 -7.15 12.17
C GLU A 132 -28.08 -6.70 11.55
N LYS A 133 -26.98 -6.67 12.33
CA LYS A 133 -25.64 -6.36 11.81
C LYS A 133 -25.22 -7.38 10.76
N GLN A 134 -25.41 -8.68 11.03
CA GLN A 134 -25.11 -9.75 10.09
C GLN A 134 -25.96 -9.67 8.81
N GLU A 135 -27.26 -9.41 8.94
CA GLU A 135 -28.14 -9.26 7.78
C GLU A 135 -27.76 -8.03 6.94
N ARG A 136 -27.40 -6.92 7.58
CA ARG A 136 -26.90 -5.73 6.91
C ARG A 136 -25.61 -6.01 6.13
N LEU A 137 -24.65 -6.71 6.74
CA LEU A 137 -23.40 -7.12 6.07
C LEU A 137 -23.67 -8.07 4.90
N LYS A 138 -24.61 -9.00 5.05
CA LYS A 138 -25.03 -9.91 3.97
C LYS A 138 -25.63 -9.13 2.79
N ASN A 139 -26.46 -8.13 3.07
CA ASN A 139 -27.05 -7.28 2.03
C ASN A 139 -25.99 -6.41 1.34
N LEU A 140 -25.06 -5.81 2.10
CA LEU A 140 -23.91 -5.09 1.55
C LEU A 140 -23.08 -5.99 0.63
N LYS A 141 -22.78 -7.21 1.08
CA LYS A 141 -22.06 -8.22 0.31
C LYS A 141 -22.78 -8.59 -0.98
N SER A 142 -24.11 -8.70 -0.95
CA SER A 142 -24.91 -8.96 -2.15
C SER A 142 -24.78 -7.84 -3.17
N VAL A 143 -24.94 -6.58 -2.74
CA VAL A 143 -24.80 -5.41 -3.63
C VAL A 143 -23.41 -5.35 -4.24
N ILE A 144 -22.36 -5.49 -3.43
CA ILE A 144 -20.97 -5.44 -3.94
C ILE A 144 -20.69 -6.62 -4.88
N LYS A 145 -21.22 -7.81 -4.58
CA LYS A 145 -21.04 -9.00 -5.43
C LYS A 145 -21.58 -8.80 -6.85
N GLU A 146 -22.67 -8.05 -7.03
CA GLU A 146 -23.24 -7.75 -8.36
C GLU A 146 -22.25 -7.00 -9.28
N HIS A 147 -21.31 -6.24 -8.70
CA HIS A 147 -20.32 -5.45 -9.46
C HIS A 147 -18.94 -6.10 -9.52
N LEU A 148 -18.58 -6.93 -8.52
CA LEU A 148 -17.27 -7.57 -8.43
C LEU A 148 -17.22 -8.97 -9.07
N ALA A 149 -18.30 -9.74 -8.94
CA ALA A 149 -18.31 -11.12 -9.44
C ALA A 149 -18.40 -11.13 -10.96
N ARG A 150 -17.55 -11.94 -11.60
CA ARG A 150 -17.64 -12.17 -13.04
C ARG A 150 -19.00 -12.79 -13.38
N PRO A 151 -19.76 -12.23 -14.34
CA PRO A 151 -20.97 -12.87 -14.83
C PRO A 151 -20.69 -14.26 -15.39
N GLU A 152 -21.50 -15.25 -15.04
CA GLU A 152 -21.29 -16.66 -15.43
C GLU A 152 -21.29 -16.88 -16.96
N ALA A 153 -22.00 -16.02 -17.70
CA ALA A 153 -22.11 -16.08 -19.15
C ALA A 153 -20.83 -15.65 -19.90
N ILE A 154 -19.91 -14.95 -19.22
CA ILE A 154 -18.72 -14.37 -19.85
C ILE A 154 -17.54 -15.34 -19.72
N GLY A 155 -17.10 -15.89 -20.86
CA GLY A 155 -15.91 -16.75 -20.92
C GLY A 155 -14.60 -15.97 -20.74
N VAL A 156 -13.61 -16.55 -20.05
CA VAL A 156 -12.31 -15.89 -19.72
C VAL A 156 -11.58 -15.31 -20.93
N LEU A 157 -11.74 -15.92 -22.11
CA LEU A 157 -11.05 -15.52 -23.35
C LEU A 157 -11.91 -14.64 -24.26
N SER A 158 -13.10 -14.21 -23.82
CA SER A 158 -13.95 -13.35 -24.64
C SER A 158 -13.53 -11.89 -24.55
N ASN A 159 -13.80 -11.11 -25.60
CA ASN A 159 -13.61 -9.65 -25.56
C ASN A 159 -14.49 -9.00 -24.49
N GLU A 160 -15.67 -9.58 -24.22
CA GLU A 160 -16.55 -9.15 -23.13
C GLU A 160 -15.86 -9.30 -21.76
N PHE A 161 -15.05 -10.35 -21.57
CA PHE A 161 -14.25 -10.47 -20.36
C PHE A 161 -13.16 -9.41 -20.28
N THR A 162 -12.46 -9.14 -21.38
CA THR A 162 -11.43 -8.10 -21.43
C THR A 162 -12.02 -6.73 -21.09
N GLU A 163 -13.13 -6.35 -21.74
CA GLU A 163 -13.84 -5.11 -21.46
C GLU A 163 -14.30 -5.07 -20.01
N TRP A 164 -14.98 -6.12 -19.53
CA TRP A 164 -15.43 -6.20 -18.16
C TRP A 164 -14.24 -6.09 -17.18
N ALA A 165 -13.18 -6.85 -17.34
CA ALA A 165 -12.03 -6.88 -16.44
C ALA A 165 -11.22 -5.57 -16.47
N SER A 166 -11.27 -4.80 -17.55
CA SER A 166 -10.59 -3.50 -17.68
C SER A 166 -11.13 -2.41 -16.74
N HIS A 167 -12.35 -2.58 -16.22
CA HIS A 167 -12.95 -1.61 -15.32
C HIS A 167 -12.29 -1.67 -13.92
N LEU A 168 -11.94 -0.51 -13.39
CA LEU A 168 -11.58 -0.35 -11.98
C LEU A 168 -12.86 -0.15 -11.16
N ILE A 169 -12.98 -0.86 -10.05
CA ILE A 169 -14.07 -0.64 -9.09
C ILE A 169 -13.50 0.12 -7.90
N GLU A 170 -14.06 1.28 -7.57
CA GLU A 170 -13.69 2.02 -6.37
C GLU A 170 -14.79 1.87 -5.31
N ILE A 171 -14.41 1.50 -4.09
CA ILE A 171 -15.28 1.36 -2.94
C ILE A 171 -14.84 2.38 -1.89
N GLN A 172 -15.64 3.42 -1.71
CA GLN A 172 -15.37 4.47 -0.74
C GLN A 172 -16.13 4.16 0.56
N ILE A 173 -15.40 3.91 1.66
CA ILE A 173 -16.00 3.45 2.93
C ILE A 173 -15.36 4.09 4.15
N PRO A 174 -16.08 4.14 5.29
CA PRO A 174 -15.49 4.61 6.53
C PRO A 174 -14.58 3.52 7.12
N SER A 175 -13.28 3.61 6.86
CA SER A 175 -12.29 2.73 7.49
C SER A 175 -11.31 3.57 8.32
N PRO A 176 -10.93 3.13 9.54
CA PRO A 176 -9.89 3.77 10.31
C PRO A 176 -8.56 3.87 9.56
N ILE A 177 -8.18 2.84 8.80
CA ILE A 177 -6.95 2.85 8.01
C ILE A 177 -7.07 3.76 6.79
N LEU A 178 -8.15 3.66 6.01
CA LEU A 178 -8.30 4.51 4.82
C LEU A 178 -8.37 6.00 5.18
N LYS A 179 -8.95 6.34 6.34
CA LYS A 179 -9.00 7.72 6.86
C LYS A 179 -7.62 8.35 7.02
N LEU A 180 -6.59 7.52 7.08
CA LEU A 180 -5.19 7.92 7.14
C LEU A 180 -4.59 8.18 5.75
N GLY A 181 -5.39 8.43 4.72
CA GLY A 181 -4.87 8.72 3.37
C GLY A 181 -4.18 7.52 2.72
N VAL A 182 -4.49 6.30 3.15
CA VAL A 182 -4.02 5.07 2.52
C VAL A 182 -5.07 4.62 1.51
N ILE A 183 -4.67 4.46 0.25
CA ILE A 183 -5.47 3.82 -0.79
C ILE A 183 -5.01 2.38 -0.94
N VAL A 184 -5.96 1.45 -0.87
CA VAL A 184 -5.67 0.01 -0.97
C VAL A 184 -6.23 -0.53 -2.27
N TYR A 185 -5.45 -1.32 -3.00
CA TYR A 185 -5.88 -2.02 -4.20
C TYR A 185 -5.92 -3.52 -3.93
N ASP A 186 -7.09 -4.14 -3.98
CA ASP A 186 -7.21 -5.60 -4.11
C ASP A 186 -6.96 -5.97 -5.57
N THR A 187 -5.93 -6.76 -5.83
CA THR A 187 -5.65 -7.23 -7.19
C THR A 187 -6.24 -8.62 -7.39
N PRO A 188 -6.70 -8.94 -8.62
CA PRO A 188 -7.09 -10.32 -8.95
C PRO A 188 -5.97 -11.29 -8.60
N GLY A 189 -6.32 -12.50 -8.14
CA GLY A 189 -5.31 -13.55 -8.09
C GLY A 189 -5.03 -14.01 -9.51
N PHE A 190 -3.83 -13.72 -10.02
CA PHE A 190 -3.41 -14.13 -11.35
C PHE A 190 -2.35 -15.23 -11.32
N LEU A 191 -2.50 -16.20 -12.19
CA LEU A 191 -1.49 -17.15 -12.66
C LEU A 191 -1.04 -16.73 -14.07
N LEU A 192 0.16 -17.15 -14.49
CA LEU A 192 0.76 -16.81 -15.79
C LEU A 192 -0.09 -17.20 -17.02
N MET A 193 -1.10 -18.06 -16.82
CA MET A 193 -2.05 -18.50 -17.85
C MET A 193 -3.35 -17.70 -17.87
N ASP A 194 -3.52 -16.75 -16.95
CA ASP A 194 -4.73 -15.95 -16.88
C ASP A 194 -4.78 -14.92 -18.00
N ALA A 195 -5.99 -14.42 -18.26
CA ALA A 195 -6.28 -13.50 -19.35
C ALA A 195 -5.29 -12.30 -19.35
N PRO A 196 -4.64 -11.98 -20.49
CA PRO A 196 -3.61 -10.94 -20.58
C PRO A 196 -4.01 -9.59 -19.97
N ILE A 197 -5.29 -9.25 -20.05
CA ILE A 197 -5.87 -8.04 -19.47
C ILE A 197 -5.59 -7.88 -17.97
N LEU A 198 -5.51 -8.96 -17.18
CA LEU A 198 -5.26 -8.86 -15.74
C LEU A 198 -3.84 -8.38 -15.47
N VAL A 199 -2.87 -8.86 -16.26
CA VAL A 199 -1.48 -8.43 -16.21
C VAL A 199 -1.34 -7.01 -16.72
N GLU A 200 -2.06 -6.65 -17.79
CA GLU A 200 -2.10 -5.28 -18.32
C GLU A 200 -2.66 -4.28 -17.29
N ASN A 201 -3.75 -4.64 -16.62
CA ASN A 201 -4.36 -3.82 -15.56
C ASN A 201 -3.40 -3.61 -14.39
N LEU A 202 -2.69 -4.66 -13.95
CA LEU A 202 -1.70 -4.55 -12.89
C LEU A 202 -0.53 -3.65 -13.32
N ASN A 203 -0.03 -3.81 -14.54
CA ASN A 203 1.01 -2.95 -15.10
C ASN A 203 0.55 -1.49 -15.17
N ALA A 204 -0.70 -1.25 -15.59
CA ALA A 204 -1.30 0.08 -15.61
C ALA A 204 -1.37 0.67 -14.19
N LEU A 205 -1.76 -0.12 -13.19
CA LEU A 205 -1.77 0.30 -11.78
C LEU A 205 -0.39 0.72 -11.30
N ILE A 206 0.61 -0.14 -11.52
CA ILE A 206 1.96 0.09 -11.00
C ILE A 206 2.55 1.34 -11.65
N ARG A 207 2.34 1.56 -12.95
CA ARG A 207 2.80 2.76 -13.65
C ARG A 207 2.05 4.04 -13.24
N ALA A 208 0.74 3.94 -13.03
CA ALA A 208 -0.08 5.12 -12.76
C ALA A 208 0.05 5.60 -11.31
N ARG A 209 0.24 4.66 -10.36
CA ARG A 209 0.14 4.93 -8.92
C ARG A 209 1.39 4.58 -8.11
N HIS A 210 2.35 3.87 -8.71
CA HIS A 210 3.58 3.42 -8.03
C HIS A 210 3.34 2.85 -6.61
N PRO A 211 2.36 1.95 -6.42
CA PRO A 211 2.00 1.47 -5.10
C PRO A 211 3.13 0.62 -4.49
N SER A 212 3.26 0.67 -3.17
CA SER A 212 3.94 -0.39 -2.44
C SER A 212 3.17 -1.70 -2.62
N LEU A 213 3.87 -2.80 -2.83
CA LEU A 213 3.25 -4.09 -3.06
C LEU A 213 3.24 -4.91 -1.77
N LEU A 214 2.10 -5.50 -1.45
CA LEU A 214 1.93 -6.46 -0.37
C LEU A 214 1.69 -7.84 -0.98
N PHE A 215 2.72 -8.67 -1.04
CA PHE A 215 2.66 -9.99 -1.64
C PHE A 215 2.27 -11.06 -0.60
N LEU A 216 1.07 -11.61 -0.76
CA LEU A 216 0.51 -12.64 0.12
C LEU A 216 0.80 -14.04 -0.41
N TYR A 217 1.29 -14.89 0.48
CA TYR A 217 1.48 -16.31 0.23
C TYR A 217 1.06 -17.11 1.46
N ASP A 218 0.65 -18.36 1.29
CA ASP A 218 -0.14 -19.07 2.30
C ASP A 218 0.60 -20.15 3.09
N ASN A 219 1.71 -20.66 2.55
CA ASN A 219 2.46 -21.73 3.16
C ASN A 219 3.87 -21.24 3.49
N ALA A 220 4.42 -21.73 4.60
CA ALA A 220 5.79 -21.45 5.01
C ALA A 220 6.80 -21.84 3.91
N THR A 221 6.51 -22.86 3.10
CA THR A 221 7.41 -23.34 2.03
C THR A 221 7.20 -22.71 0.65
N VAL A 222 6.30 -21.70 0.54
CA VAL A 222 5.92 -21.03 -0.72
C VAL A 222 5.47 -22.04 -1.81
N SER A 223 4.15 -22.17 -1.97
CA SER A 223 3.56 -23.07 -2.97
C SER A 223 4.02 -22.75 -4.41
N GLU A 224 3.97 -23.73 -5.31
CA GLU A 224 4.29 -23.54 -6.73
C GLU A 224 3.44 -22.42 -7.36
N ASP A 225 2.17 -22.32 -6.98
CA ASP A 225 1.27 -21.25 -7.43
C ASP A 225 1.72 -19.87 -6.92
N SER A 226 2.23 -19.78 -5.68
CA SER A 226 2.82 -18.55 -5.16
C SER A 226 4.07 -18.15 -5.95
N ARG A 227 4.92 -19.11 -6.31
CA ARG A 227 6.12 -18.85 -7.14
C ARG A 227 5.74 -18.35 -8.52
N LYS A 228 4.83 -19.05 -9.22
CA LYS A 228 4.33 -18.63 -10.54
C LYS A 228 3.69 -17.25 -10.51
N CYS A 229 2.92 -16.95 -9.47
CA CYS A 229 2.30 -15.62 -9.29
C CYS A 229 3.37 -14.54 -9.08
N PHE A 230 4.40 -14.83 -8.27
CA PHE A 230 5.50 -13.90 -8.05
C PHE A 230 6.36 -13.70 -9.29
N ASP A 231 6.64 -14.74 -10.07
CA ASP A 231 7.36 -14.62 -11.33
C ASP A 231 6.58 -13.74 -12.33
N ALA A 232 5.26 -13.92 -12.42
CA ALA A 232 4.40 -13.05 -13.24
C ALA A 232 4.41 -11.59 -12.75
N LEU A 233 4.40 -11.38 -11.43
CA LEU A 233 4.55 -10.06 -10.83
C LEU A 233 5.92 -9.47 -11.19
N ARG A 234 7.01 -10.21 -11.03
CA ARG A 234 8.37 -9.76 -11.31
C ARG A 234 8.56 -9.38 -12.78
N LEU A 235 8.04 -10.19 -13.71
CA LEU A 235 8.06 -9.87 -15.15
C LEU A 235 7.30 -8.58 -15.48
N SER A 236 6.29 -8.25 -14.68
CA SER A 236 5.57 -6.97 -14.79
C SER A 236 6.41 -5.82 -14.23
N LEU A 237 7.12 -6.05 -13.12
CA LEU A 237 7.99 -5.07 -12.45
C LEU A 237 9.29 -4.76 -13.18
N GLU A 238 9.90 -5.73 -13.86
CA GLU A 238 11.12 -5.54 -14.68
C GLU A 238 10.97 -4.39 -15.69
N LYS A 239 9.74 -4.03 -16.05
CA LYS A 239 9.42 -2.93 -16.96
C LYS A 239 9.24 -1.56 -16.30
N ILE A 240 9.14 -1.51 -14.96
CA ILE A 240 8.64 -0.34 -14.22
C ILE A 240 9.64 0.18 -13.18
N GLY A 241 10.61 -0.63 -12.75
CA GLY A 241 11.72 -0.19 -11.88
C GLY A 241 11.69 -0.80 -10.48
N ASP A 242 12.33 -0.13 -9.52
CA ASP A 242 12.37 -0.57 -8.12
C ASP A 242 11.02 -0.30 -7.45
N VAL A 243 10.29 -1.38 -7.12
CA VAL A 243 9.01 -1.30 -6.43
C VAL A 243 9.15 -2.12 -5.16
N GLY A 244 8.96 -1.48 -4.01
CA GLY A 244 9.01 -2.12 -2.72
C GLY A 244 7.94 -3.20 -2.57
N ILE A 245 8.39 -4.41 -2.26
CA ILE A 245 7.53 -5.56 -1.96
C ILE A 245 7.64 -5.91 -0.48
N PHE A 246 6.50 -5.92 0.21
CA PHE A 246 6.33 -6.50 1.54
C PHE A 246 5.79 -7.92 1.39
N PHE A 247 6.47 -8.90 1.96
CA PHE A 247 6.05 -10.29 1.97
C PHE A 247 5.22 -10.58 3.20
N LEU A 248 3.97 -10.99 3.01
CA LEU A 248 3.07 -11.37 4.10
C LEU A 248 2.75 -12.85 4.01
N ASN A 249 3.27 -13.63 4.95
CA ASN A 249 2.91 -15.02 5.04
C ASN A 249 1.59 -15.18 5.81
N THR A 250 0.53 -15.49 5.06
CA THR A 250 -0.81 -15.74 5.59
C THR A 250 -0.97 -17.19 6.08
N LYS A 251 -2.14 -17.50 6.67
CA LYS A 251 -2.47 -18.83 7.24
C LYS A 251 -1.40 -19.31 8.23
N ALA A 252 -0.84 -18.37 8.99
CA ALA A 252 0.00 -18.68 10.14
C ALA A 252 -0.88 -19.02 11.34
N ASP A 253 -1.59 -20.14 11.25
CA ASP A 253 -2.61 -20.54 12.23
C ASP A 253 -1.99 -20.68 13.62
N VAL A 254 -2.49 -19.89 14.58
CA VAL A 254 -1.94 -19.85 15.95
C VAL A 254 -1.97 -21.23 16.60
N SER A 255 -3.05 -21.96 16.37
CA SER A 255 -3.22 -23.35 16.84
C SER A 255 -2.11 -24.28 16.35
N THR A 256 -1.64 -24.09 15.12
CA THR A 256 -0.53 -24.87 14.56
C THR A 256 0.80 -24.41 15.13
N ILE A 257 1.01 -23.10 15.27
CA ILE A 257 2.26 -22.55 15.83
C ILE A 257 2.46 -23.04 17.27
N LEU A 258 1.43 -22.97 18.11
CA LEU A 258 1.51 -23.41 19.51
C LEU A 258 1.73 -24.92 19.63
N ARG A 259 1.04 -25.71 18.82
CA ARG A 259 1.21 -27.16 18.78
C ARG A 259 2.63 -27.56 18.37
N ASP A 260 3.18 -26.91 17.34
CA ASP A 260 4.52 -27.19 16.84
C ASP A 260 5.61 -26.77 17.84
N ALA A 261 5.31 -25.79 18.69
CA ALA A 261 6.17 -25.32 19.78
C ALA A 261 5.96 -26.09 21.11
N GLU A 262 5.05 -27.07 21.16
CA GLU A 262 4.67 -27.81 22.36
C GLU A 262 4.20 -26.92 23.53
N ILE A 263 3.51 -25.81 23.22
CA ILE A 263 3.08 -24.80 24.19
C ILE A 263 1.56 -24.81 24.37
N ASP A 264 1.12 -24.64 25.62
CA ASP A 264 -0.30 -24.59 25.97
C ASP A 264 -0.92 -23.25 25.53
N GLU A 265 -2.17 -23.27 25.07
CA GLU A 265 -2.92 -22.06 24.71
C GLU A 265 -3.12 -21.11 25.92
N LEU A 266 -2.95 -21.62 27.15
CA LEU A 266 -3.02 -20.86 28.40
C LEU A 266 -1.68 -20.25 28.87
N SER A 267 -0.61 -20.39 28.08
CA SER A 267 0.71 -19.85 28.41
C SER A 267 0.73 -18.33 28.59
N GLU A 268 1.71 -17.83 29.36
CA GLU A 268 1.87 -16.41 29.63
C GLU A 268 2.33 -15.62 28.40
N GLU A 269 2.00 -14.32 28.36
CA GLU A 269 2.31 -13.42 27.24
C GLU A 269 3.80 -13.41 26.80
N PRO A 270 4.81 -13.47 27.70
CA PRO A 270 6.22 -13.50 27.29
C PRO A 270 6.60 -14.75 26.50
N GLU A 271 6.05 -15.91 26.89
CA GLU A 271 6.30 -17.19 26.21
C GLU A 271 5.67 -17.18 24.82
N LEU A 272 4.41 -16.72 24.70
CA LEU A 272 3.74 -16.55 23.41
C LEU A 272 4.50 -15.62 22.46
N ARG A 273 5.15 -14.58 23.00
CA ARG A 273 5.98 -13.67 22.20
C ARG A 273 7.25 -14.33 21.69
N GLU A 274 7.94 -15.11 22.53
CA GLU A 274 9.15 -15.83 22.12
C GLU A 274 8.86 -16.82 20.99
N VAL A 275 7.75 -17.59 21.12
CA VAL A 275 7.27 -18.49 20.07
C VAL A 275 6.99 -17.75 18.77
N LEU A 276 6.32 -16.61 18.87
CA LEU A 276 5.98 -15.82 17.70
C LEU A 276 7.24 -15.31 16.97
N GLU A 277 8.25 -14.83 17.69
CA GLU A 277 9.51 -14.39 17.07
C GLU A 277 10.28 -15.56 16.45
N ALA A 278 10.31 -16.72 17.11
CA ALA A 278 10.92 -17.93 16.57
C ALA A 278 10.23 -18.39 15.28
N GLU A 279 8.89 -18.36 15.25
CA GLU A 279 8.10 -18.72 14.07
C GLU A 279 8.32 -17.73 12.92
N ARG A 280 8.38 -16.42 13.20
CA ARG A 280 8.75 -15.43 12.17
C ARG A 280 10.12 -15.70 11.58
N ALA A 281 11.12 -15.95 12.42
CA ALA A 281 12.48 -16.26 11.96
C ALA A 281 12.50 -17.52 11.10
N ARG A 282 11.78 -18.56 11.50
CA ARG A 282 11.65 -19.80 10.73
C ARG A 282 11.04 -19.55 9.34
N ARG A 283 9.88 -18.87 9.28
CA ARG A 283 9.20 -18.60 7.99
C ARG A 283 9.98 -17.63 7.10
N TYR A 284 10.70 -16.68 7.70
CA TYR A 284 11.61 -15.80 6.98
C TYR A 284 12.73 -16.56 6.28
N ASN A 285 13.37 -17.50 6.98
CA ASN A 285 14.43 -18.33 6.40
C ASN A 285 13.89 -19.19 5.24
N LEU A 286 12.70 -19.77 5.40
CA LEU A 286 12.05 -20.52 4.33
C LEU A 286 11.73 -19.67 3.09
N LEU A 287 11.34 -18.40 3.28
CA LEU A 287 11.16 -17.46 2.17
C LEU A 287 12.49 -17.18 1.46
N ARG A 288 13.58 -16.98 2.22
CA ARG A 288 14.92 -16.73 1.66
C ARG A 288 15.48 -17.91 0.86
N ASP A 289 15.13 -19.13 1.25
CA ASP A 289 15.53 -20.34 0.52
C ASP A 289 14.86 -20.45 -0.86
N VAL A 290 13.84 -19.63 -1.13
CA VAL A 290 13.23 -19.48 -2.46
C VAL A 290 14.02 -18.44 -3.25
N ASN A 291 15.00 -18.91 -4.02
CA ASN A 291 15.92 -18.08 -4.81
C ASN A 291 15.22 -16.98 -5.62
N GLU A 292 14.03 -17.27 -6.17
CA GLU A 292 13.27 -16.33 -7.00
C GLU A 292 12.74 -15.11 -6.22
N MET A 293 12.44 -15.28 -4.93
CA MET A 293 11.84 -14.24 -4.06
C MET A 293 12.86 -13.53 -3.16
N ASN A 294 14.09 -14.04 -3.07
CA ASN A 294 15.13 -13.55 -2.17
C ASN A 294 15.88 -12.31 -2.69
N SER A 295 15.57 -11.80 -3.89
CA SER A 295 16.29 -10.65 -4.46
C SER A 295 16.04 -9.39 -3.62
N GLY A 296 16.94 -9.09 -2.68
CA GLY A 296 16.89 -7.90 -1.82
C GLY A 296 16.48 -8.14 -0.37
N LEU A 297 16.19 -9.38 0.04
CA LEU A 297 15.92 -9.68 1.45
C LEU A 297 17.22 -9.70 2.27
N PRO A 298 17.30 -9.04 3.44
CA PRO A 298 18.47 -9.06 4.30
C PRO A 298 18.84 -10.47 4.81
N GLU A 299 20.10 -10.68 5.21
CA GLU A 299 20.49 -11.99 5.75
C GLU A 299 19.81 -12.33 7.08
N GLN A 300 19.42 -11.32 7.85
CA GLN A 300 18.86 -11.48 9.19
C GLN A 300 17.50 -10.79 9.27
N LEU A 301 16.53 -11.48 9.89
CA LEU A 301 15.17 -10.95 10.08
C LEU A 301 15.16 -9.58 10.79
N ASN A 302 16.06 -9.36 11.75
CA ASN A 302 16.13 -8.11 12.52
C ASN A 302 16.43 -6.88 11.65
N ASN A 303 16.99 -7.10 10.45
CA ASN A 303 17.29 -6.05 9.48
C ASN A 303 16.21 -5.96 8.38
N CYS A 304 15.18 -6.82 8.42
CA CYS A 304 14.14 -6.91 7.41
C CYS A 304 12.90 -6.11 7.83
N ASP A 305 12.60 -5.06 7.08
CA ASP A 305 11.41 -4.22 7.24
C ASP A 305 10.24 -4.64 6.34
N CYS A 306 10.44 -5.64 5.47
CA CYS A 306 9.50 -6.04 4.42
C CYS A 306 8.95 -7.48 4.57
N PHE A 307 8.87 -8.02 5.78
CA PHE A 307 8.33 -9.36 6.03
C PHE A 307 7.56 -9.46 7.35
N ASP A 308 6.39 -10.11 7.36
CA ASP A 308 5.75 -10.60 8.58
C ASP A 308 4.83 -11.81 8.31
N ILE A 309 4.23 -12.34 9.37
CA ILE A 309 3.27 -13.43 9.35
C ILE A 309 1.90 -12.94 9.83
N PHE A 310 0.82 -13.53 9.30
CA PHE A 310 -0.55 -13.10 9.56
C PHE A 310 -1.51 -14.29 9.70
N SER A 311 -2.44 -14.17 10.65
CA SER A 311 -3.47 -15.17 10.93
C SER A 311 -4.85 -14.52 11.02
N VAL A 312 -5.90 -15.28 10.72
CA VAL A 312 -7.31 -14.83 10.70
C VAL A 312 -8.26 -15.81 11.39
N GLU A 313 -7.74 -16.81 12.10
CA GLU A 313 -8.53 -17.96 12.56
C GLU A 313 -9.32 -17.68 13.85
N ARG A 314 -8.72 -17.00 14.84
CA ARG A 314 -9.24 -16.82 16.20
C ARG A 314 -9.00 -15.38 16.70
N PRO A 315 -9.89 -14.42 16.36
CA PRO A 315 -9.68 -13.00 16.65
C PRO A 315 -9.54 -12.66 18.15
N GLU A 316 -9.97 -13.54 19.05
CA GLU A 316 -9.91 -13.33 20.50
C GLU A 316 -8.59 -13.82 21.14
N HIS A 317 -7.75 -14.57 20.42
CA HIS A 317 -6.51 -15.09 20.99
C HIS A 317 -5.44 -13.98 21.12
N PRO A 318 -4.79 -13.78 22.28
CA PRO A 318 -3.81 -12.70 22.47
C PRO A 318 -2.66 -12.71 21.46
N MET A 319 -2.11 -13.90 21.17
CA MET A 319 -1.06 -14.05 20.16
C MET A 319 -1.53 -13.64 18.76
N GLU A 320 -2.78 -13.94 18.39
CA GLU A 320 -3.33 -13.55 17.09
C GLU A 320 -3.51 -12.03 16.99
N GLN A 321 -4.00 -11.40 18.07
CA GLN A 321 -4.10 -9.95 18.13
C GLN A 321 -2.72 -9.28 18.02
N ALA A 322 -1.72 -9.83 18.70
CA ALA A 322 -0.34 -9.36 18.61
C ALA A 322 0.23 -9.54 17.19
N MET A 323 -0.02 -10.68 16.55
CA MET A 323 0.37 -10.93 15.16
C MET A 323 -0.26 -9.91 14.20
N LYS A 324 -1.58 -9.74 14.29
CA LYS A 324 -2.33 -8.81 13.43
C LYS A 324 -1.86 -7.37 13.62
N GLY A 325 -1.78 -6.90 14.86
CA GLY A 325 -1.35 -5.54 15.17
C GLY A 325 0.06 -5.26 14.65
N ASN A 326 1.02 -6.15 14.95
CA ASN A 326 2.40 -6.01 14.48
C ASN A 326 2.52 -6.03 12.95
N ALA A 327 1.81 -6.94 12.28
CA ALA A 327 1.83 -7.04 10.83
C ALA A 327 1.28 -5.77 10.17
N ILE A 328 0.13 -5.26 10.65
CA ILE A 328 -0.47 -4.02 10.12
C ILE A 328 0.49 -2.84 10.33
N ASP A 329 1.04 -2.68 11.54
CA ASP A 329 1.97 -1.60 11.86
C ASP A 329 3.21 -1.63 10.95
N ARG A 330 3.77 -2.82 10.69
CA ARG A 330 4.92 -2.98 9.81
C ARG A 330 4.58 -2.72 8.34
N ILE A 331 3.44 -3.19 7.85
CA ILE A 331 2.98 -2.92 6.47
C ILE A 331 2.81 -1.41 6.26
N VAL A 332 2.15 -0.73 7.18
CA VAL A 332 1.95 0.72 7.12
C VAL A 332 3.28 1.46 7.17
N THR A 333 4.18 1.06 8.09
CA THR A 333 5.51 1.66 8.23
C THR A 333 6.35 1.45 6.97
N PHE A 334 6.29 0.24 6.39
CA PHE A 334 6.96 -0.08 5.14
C PHE A 334 6.45 0.78 3.98
N ALA A 335 5.13 0.86 3.79
CA ALA A 335 4.55 1.65 2.71
C ALA A 335 4.91 3.14 2.84
N ALA A 336 4.84 3.68 4.06
CA ALA A 336 5.25 5.05 4.35
C ALA A 336 6.74 5.30 4.10
N ARG A 337 7.63 4.38 4.52
CA ARG A 337 9.08 4.50 4.30
C ARG A 337 9.44 4.38 2.82
N HIS A 338 8.78 3.48 2.11
CA HIS A 338 8.99 3.32 0.67
C HIS A 338 8.62 4.60 -0.08
N ASP A 339 7.47 5.18 0.24
CA ASP A 339 7.03 6.45 -0.36
C ASP A 339 8.00 7.61 -0.02
N LEU A 340 8.50 7.66 1.22
CA LEU A 340 9.54 8.63 1.61
C LEU A 340 10.86 8.44 0.84
N ARG A 341 11.30 7.20 0.60
CA ARG A 341 12.51 6.93 -0.19
C ARG A 341 12.33 7.41 -1.64
N ASN A 342 11.14 7.24 -2.21
CA ASN A 342 10.83 7.77 -3.54
C ASN A 342 10.93 9.30 -3.57
N ALA A 343 10.36 9.97 -2.57
CA ALA A 343 10.49 11.40 -2.36
C ALA A 343 11.95 11.89 -2.21
N GLU A 344 12.77 11.14 -1.48
CA GLU A 344 14.20 11.41 -1.31
C GLU A 344 14.95 11.27 -2.65
N GLN A 345 14.67 10.22 -3.43
CA GLN A 345 15.25 10.02 -4.76
C GLN A 345 14.88 11.14 -5.73
N VAL A 346 13.61 11.56 -5.74
CA VAL A 346 13.16 12.74 -6.52
C VAL A 346 13.95 13.97 -6.12
N SER A 347 14.07 14.22 -4.81
CA SER A 347 14.81 15.36 -4.28
C SER A 347 16.27 15.35 -4.75
N HIS A 348 16.95 14.20 -4.71
CA HIS A 348 18.31 14.07 -5.22
C HIS A 348 18.43 14.36 -6.72
N ILE A 349 17.51 13.83 -7.53
CA ILE A 349 17.50 14.11 -8.98
C ILE A 349 17.27 15.60 -9.20
N MET A 350 16.31 16.19 -8.50
CA MET A 350 15.98 17.60 -8.59
C MET A 350 17.17 18.51 -8.28
N ILE A 351 17.92 18.20 -7.22
CA ILE A 351 19.12 18.95 -6.87
C ILE A 351 20.18 18.87 -7.96
N HIS A 352 20.32 17.70 -8.58
CA HIS A 352 21.23 17.56 -9.71
C HIS A 352 20.79 18.39 -10.93
N VAL A 353 19.49 18.46 -11.23
CA VAL A 353 18.92 19.32 -12.28
C VAL A 353 19.26 20.78 -12.01
N ILE A 354 18.96 21.25 -10.79
CA ILE A 354 19.18 22.62 -10.36
C ILE A 354 20.67 22.96 -10.47
N THR A 355 21.54 22.08 -9.99
CA THR A 355 23.00 22.26 -10.06
C THR A 355 23.47 22.37 -11.52
N THR A 356 23.01 21.45 -12.39
CA THR A 356 23.37 21.45 -13.81
C THR A 356 22.89 22.70 -14.53
N PHE A 357 21.69 23.19 -14.20
CA PHE A 357 21.18 24.46 -14.72
C PHE A 357 22.07 25.64 -14.31
N PHE A 358 22.47 25.72 -13.04
CA PHE A 358 23.38 26.77 -12.59
C PHE A 358 24.76 26.68 -13.25
N ASP A 359 25.30 25.46 -13.43
CA ASP A 359 26.54 25.24 -14.19
C ASP A 359 26.41 25.68 -15.65
N PHE A 360 25.28 25.41 -16.30
CA PHE A 360 25.05 25.90 -17.65
C PHE A 360 24.99 27.43 -17.71
N VAL A 361 24.27 28.07 -16.78
CA VAL A 361 24.23 29.53 -16.66
C VAL A 361 25.66 30.06 -16.49
N LEU A 362 26.48 29.42 -15.64
CA LEU A 362 27.89 29.74 -15.43
C LEU A 362 28.72 29.73 -16.72
N VAL A 363 28.47 28.77 -17.61
CA VAL A 363 29.24 28.62 -18.87
C VAL A 363 28.75 29.56 -19.99
N THR A 364 27.48 29.96 -19.99
CA THR A 364 26.86 30.63 -21.15
C THR A 364 26.67 32.14 -21.04
N ASN A 365 26.77 32.71 -19.85
CA ASN A 365 26.54 34.15 -19.65
C ASN A 365 27.83 34.97 -19.55
N ARG A 366 27.86 36.18 -20.13
CA ARG A 366 28.95 37.14 -19.89
C ARG A 366 28.62 37.98 -18.66
N ARG A 367 28.94 37.47 -17.46
CA ARG A 367 28.86 38.26 -16.20
C ARG A 367 30.24 38.61 -15.69
N SER A 368 30.32 39.66 -14.88
CA SER A 368 31.54 40.00 -14.14
C SER A 368 31.86 38.93 -13.09
N LYS A 369 33.14 38.85 -12.68
CA LYS A 369 33.60 37.89 -11.67
C LYS A 369 32.86 38.05 -10.33
N GLU A 370 32.51 39.27 -9.95
CA GLU A 370 31.78 39.54 -8.69
C GLU A 370 30.32 39.09 -8.74
N GLU A 371 29.62 39.33 -9.85
CA GLU A 371 28.27 38.80 -10.07
C GLU A 371 28.27 37.27 -10.06
N TRP A 372 29.36 36.65 -10.53
CA TRP A 372 29.54 35.20 -10.49
C TRP A 372 29.75 34.64 -9.09
N GLU A 373 30.64 35.24 -8.32
CA GLU A 373 30.86 34.82 -6.93
C GLU A 373 29.62 35.06 -6.06
N SER A 374 28.78 36.06 -6.39
CA SER A 374 27.48 36.26 -5.73
C SER A 374 26.52 35.12 -6.03
N LEU A 375 26.26 34.80 -7.30
CA LEU A 375 25.31 33.73 -7.65
C LEU A 375 25.73 32.35 -7.17
N ARG A 376 27.03 32.02 -7.28
CA ARG A 376 27.53 30.73 -6.78
C ARG A 376 27.34 30.62 -5.26
N ARG A 377 27.60 31.70 -4.52
CA ARG A 377 27.35 31.72 -3.07
C ARG A 377 25.86 31.59 -2.76
N GLU A 378 24.99 32.30 -3.47
CA GLU A 378 23.54 32.18 -3.29
C GLU A 378 23.03 30.78 -3.60
N ALA A 379 23.47 30.15 -4.69
CA ALA A 379 23.08 28.78 -5.04
C ALA A 379 23.57 27.76 -3.99
N LEU A 380 24.84 27.84 -3.57
CA LEU A 380 25.38 26.99 -2.50
C LEU A 380 24.64 27.20 -1.18
N LEU A 381 24.37 28.46 -0.80
CA LEU A 381 23.62 28.78 0.42
C LEU A 381 22.20 28.21 0.35
N TRP A 382 21.54 28.31 -0.81
CA TRP A 382 20.20 27.80 -1.02
C TRP A 382 20.16 26.27 -0.96
N THR A 383 21.14 25.59 -1.58
CA THR A 383 21.29 24.14 -1.49
C THR A 383 21.57 23.69 -0.06
N ASP A 384 22.52 24.31 0.63
CA ASP A 384 22.89 23.95 2.01
C ASP A 384 21.73 24.21 2.99
N GLN A 385 21.02 25.35 2.86
CA GLN A 385 19.84 25.63 3.67
C GLN A 385 18.70 24.68 3.38
N TYR A 386 18.42 24.36 2.11
CA TYR A 386 17.40 23.39 1.75
C TYR A 386 17.70 22.03 2.37
N PHE A 387 18.95 21.53 2.29
CA PHE A 387 19.31 20.23 2.86
C PHE A 387 19.38 20.23 4.39
N GLN A 388 19.86 21.30 5.01
CA GLN A 388 19.82 21.40 6.47
C GLN A 388 18.38 21.44 6.96
N ASP A 389 17.54 22.28 6.37
CA ASP A 389 16.13 22.37 6.74
C ASP A 389 15.40 21.06 6.45
N TYR A 390 15.65 20.43 5.30
CA TYR A 390 15.07 19.14 4.94
C TYR A 390 15.54 18.01 5.86
N SER A 391 16.84 17.85 6.08
CA SER A 391 17.39 16.80 6.94
C SER A 391 16.93 16.98 8.39
N LEU A 392 16.94 18.21 8.90
CA LEU A 392 16.52 18.51 10.27
C LEU A 392 15.01 18.32 10.45
N GLN A 393 14.20 18.74 9.46
CA GLN A 393 12.76 18.50 9.45
C GLN A 393 12.49 16.99 9.33
N LEU A 394 13.08 16.29 8.36
CA LEU A 394 12.85 14.88 8.10
C LEU A 394 13.25 14.00 9.29
N ASP A 395 14.42 14.21 9.90
CA ASP A 395 14.85 13.46 11.09
C ASP A 395 13.94 13.75 12.30
N THR A 396 13.52 15.01 12.47
CA THR A 396 12.54 15.38 13.50
C THR A 396 11.19 14.71 13.24
N ILE A 397 10.73 14.68 11.99
CA ILE A 397 9.47 14.06 11.56
C ILE A 397 9.53 12.55 11.76
N ILE A 398 10.61 11.89 11.36
CA ILE A 398 10.80 10.45 11.52
C ILE A 398 10.82 10.11 13.01
N LYS A 399 11.63 10.80 13.82
CA LYS A 399 11.69 10.56 15.27
C LYS A 399 10.37 10.83 15.96
N GLU A 400 9.65 11.88 15.58
CA GLU A 400 8.34 12.18 16.13
C GLU A 400 7.29 11.17 15.67
N ALA A 401 7.33 10.72 14.41
CA ALA A 401 6.48 9.65 13.91
C ALA A 401 6.74 8.34 14.65
N GLU A 402 7.99 7.91 14.78
CA GLU A 402 8.39 6.72 15.53
C GLU A 402 7.99 6.79 17.01
N ARG A 403 8.06 7.97 17.62
CA ARG A 403 7.62 8.20 19.00
C ARG A 403 6.11 8.20 19.14
N GLN A 404 5.39 8.86 18.23
CA GLN A 404 3.95 9.09 18.32
C GLN A 404 3.14 7.91 17.81
N LEU A 405 3.58 7.17 16.79
CA LEU A 405 2.81 6.06 16.22
C LEU A 405 2.41 5.03 17.28
N PRO A 406 3.35 4.46 18.07
CA PRO A 406 3.00 3.46 19.09
C PRO A 406 2.17 4.05 20.23
N VAL A 407 2.34 5.34 20.54
CA VAL A 407 1.60 6.04 21.59
C VAL A 407 0.17 6.33 21.14
N VAL A 408 -0.03 6.77 19.91
CA VAL A 408 -1.35 7.02 19.31
C VAL A 408 -2.11 5.70 19.16
N PHE A 409 -1.44 4.64 18.70
CA PHE A 409 -2.01 3.29 18.67
C PHE A 409 -2.40 2.80 20.07
N ARG A 410 -1.51 2.93 21.08
CA ARG A 410 -1.81 2.52 22.46
C ARG A 410 -2.87 3.38 23.15
N ARG A 411 -2.83 4.70 22.97
CA ARG A 411 -3.75 5.66 23.62
C ARG A 411 -5.15 5.59 23.02
N ASN A 412 -5.24 5.27 21.74
CA ASN A 412 -6.51 4.96 21.13
C ASN A 412 -6.88 3.49 21.31
N ARG A 413 -5.99 2.59 21.77
CA ARG A 413 -6.29 1.17 21.98
C ARG A 413 -7.50 0.96 22.88
N ASP A 414 -7.56 1.65 24.02
CA ASP A 414 -8.70 1.49 24.95
C ASP A 414 -9.96 2.20 24.44
N ASN A 415 -9.82 3.30 23.69
CA ASN A 415 -10.96 4.00 23.06
C ASN A 415 -11.50 3.24 21.85
N LEU A 416 -10.64 2.55 21.11
CA LEU A 416 -10.94 1.64 20.01
C LEU A 416 -11.51 0.33 20.55
N ALA A 417 -10.97 -0.22 21.64
CA ALA A 417 -11.50 -1.38 22.32
C ALA A 417 -12.84 -1.08 23.02
N LYS A 418 -13.03 0.13 23.54
CA LYS A 418 -14.31 0.58 24.13
C LYS A 418 -15.37 0.82 23.06
N ARG A 419 -15.00 1.42 21.93
CA ARG A 419 -15.88 1.51 20.74
C ARG A 419 -16.16 0.13 20.16
N ALA A 420 -15.16 -0.76 20.07
CA ALA A 420 -15.34 -2.15 19.66
C ALA A 420 -16.26 -2.92 20.62
N LYS A 421 -16.18 -2.67 21.94
CA LYS A 421 -17.12 -3.19 22.95
C LYS A 421 -18.54 -2.62 22.83
N GLU A 422 -18.69 -1.37 22.41
CA GLU A 422 -19.99 -0.81 22.02
C GLU A 422 -20.55 -1.46 20.73
N TYR A 423 -19.71 -2.22 20.01
CA TYR A 423 -20.04 -2.94 18.79
C TYR A 423 -19.96 -4.48 18.89
N GLU A 424 -19.55 -5.06 20.03
CA GLU A 424 -19.58 -6.50 20.31
C GLU A 424 -21.00 -6.98 20.71
N PRO A 425 -21.36 -8.26 20.50
CA PRO A 425 -22.72 -8.79 20.56
C PRO A 425 -23.52 -8.64 21.85
#